data_AF-A0A1I2DK56-F1
#
_entry.id   AF-A0A1I2DK56-F1
#
_cell.length_a   1.000
_cell.length_b   1.000
_cell.length_c   1.000
_cell.angle_alpha   90.00
_cell.angle_beta   90.00
_cell.angle_gamma   90.00
#
_symmetry.space_group_name_H-M   'P 1'
#
loop_
_entity.id
_entity.type
_entity.pdbx_description
1 polymer ?
#
loop_
_entity_poly.entity_id
_entity_poly.type
_entity_poly.pdbx_seq_one_letter_code
_entity_poly.pdbx_strand_id
1 'polypeptide(L)'
;MLFRAVALLAFIATPGCFYNPEGSVSQTDTTTDEVTTSASTPHATTTATGAPACGDGELDPGEACDDGNRTPGDGCEEDCSVTPSFQCGNGELDLDEQCDDGNTIDDDGCQSDCTKTPVCGDGTQAPGELCDDGNASDEDACLGGCVPATCGDGKVWAGNELCDDGVLNGAYGHCSDDCSGPGPSCGDQLRNGAEECDDGNLFDDDDCSNECLAPRIVFATAATYSGDLGGLDGADAKCLEAAQALALPPDVEWSAWLSDATADPATSDRFDTLYSGYYKLTTGEVVAHGWGELTTLPLQAAIGIDETGTPLDLPAPVWSNTFRNGTRIGADHCDSWTSSAVETLGRLGVAGATNTTWSDAPANNPADCSQLLHLYCFQRTAPL
;
A
#
# COMPACT_ATOMS: atom_id res chain seq x y z
N MET A 1 -23.11 -34.08 -47.57
CA MET A 1 -24.39 -34.80 -47.37
C MET A 1 -24.96 -34.37 -46.03
N LEU A 2 -26.24 -33.98 -46.02
CA LEU A 2 -27.22 -33.90 -44.91
C LEU A 2 -26.90 -32.99 -43.68
N PHE A 3 -27.47 -31.79 -43.48
CA PHE A 3 -28.83 -31.29 -43.15
C PHE A 3 -29.27 -31.31 -41.66
N ARG A 4 -29.69 -30.09 -41.20
CA ARG A 4 -30.66 -29.72 -40.13
C ARG A 4 -30.22 -29.80 -38.65
N ALA A 5 -30.62 -28.93 -37.71
CA ALA A 5 -31.39 -27.67 -37.72
C ALA A 5 -31.38 -27.01 -36.30
N VAL A 6 -31.32 -25.67 -36.27
CA VAL A 6 -32.16 -24.67 -35.52
C VAL A 6 -32.41 -24.82 -34.00
N ALA A 7 -32.03 -23.79 -33.23
CA ALA A 7 -32.94 -23.08 -32.32
C ALA A 7 -32.46 -21.64 -32.05
N LEU A 8 -33.39 -20.70 -32.23
CA LEU A 8 -33.29 -19.25 -32.20
C LEU A 8 -33.90 -18.76 -30.87
N LEU A 9 -33.29 -17.80 -30.18
CA LEU A 9 -33.98 -17.03 -29.13
C LEU A 9 -33.51 -15.58 -29.17
N ALA A 10 -34.41 -14.72 -29.64
CA ALA A 10 -34.33 -13.28 -29.66
C ALA A 10 -34.86 -12.72 -28.34
N PHE A 11 -34.16 -11.77 -27.72
CA PHE A 11 -34.71 -10.91 -26.68
C PHE A 11 -35.04 -9.54 -27.27
N ILE A 12 -36.29 -9.14 -27.03
CA ILE A 12 -36.97 -7.97 -27.60
C ILE A 12 -36.93 -6.87 -26.54
N ALA A 13 -36.51 -5.67 -26.94
CA ALA A 13 -36.71 -4.45 -26.17
C ALA A 13 -38.12 -3.91 -26.37
N THR A 14 -38.78 -3.39 -25.32
CA THR A 14 -39.46 -2.06 -25.25
C THR A 14 -40.35 -1.92 -23.99
N PRO A 15 -40.71 -0.68 -23.59
CA PRO A 15 -41.02 -0.27 -22.22
C PRO A 15 -42.52 -0.03 -21.95
N GLY A 16 -42.90 0.12 -20.67
CA GLY A 16 -44.19 0.73 -20.32
C GLY A 16 -44.72 0.46 -18.91
N CYS A 17 -44.75 1.54 -18.12
CA CYS A 17 -45.86 2.02 -17.28
C CYS A 17 -46.20 1.38 -15.91
N PHE A 18 -46.14 2.27 -14.90
CA PHE A 18 -47.14 2.58 -13.85
C PHE A 18 -47.66 1.48 -12.91
N TYR A 19 -47.44 1.66 -11.60
CA TYR A 19 -48.53 1.87 -10.61
C TYR A 19 -47.97 2.38 -9.27
N ASN A 20 -48.66 3.37 -8.70
CA ASN A 20 -48.45 3.97 -7.38
C ASN A 20 -49.57 3.48 -6.43
N PRO A 21 -49.35 3.26 -5.13
CA PRO A 21 -50.43 3.27 -4.16
C PRO A 21 -50.40 4.54 -3.31
N GLU A 22 -51.46 5.33 -3.47
CA GLU A 22 -51.79 6.51 -2.67
C GLU A 22 -52.16 6.18 -1.21
N GLY A 23 -52.10 7.20 -0.36
CA GLY A 23 -53.24 7.48 0.53
C GLY A 23 -52.92 8.03 1.93
N SER A 24 -52.94 9.35 2.11
CA SER A 24 -54.07 10.09 2.73
C SER A 24 -53.68 11.55 3.05
N VAL A 25 -54.22 12.56 2.34
CA VAL A 25 -55.48 13.35 2.54
C VAL A 25 -55.16 14.68 3.24
N SER A 26 -55.11 15.80 2.49
CA SER A 26 -56.18 16.81 2.25
C SER A 26 -56.10 17.96 3.28
N GLN A 27 -56.16 19.25 2.97
CA GLN A 27 -57.04 19.94 2.03
C GLN A 27 -56.55 21.40 1.82
N THR A 28 -56.65 21.88 0.57
CA THR A 28 -56.99 23.24 0.08
C THR A 28 -56.58 24.49 0.87
N ASP A 29 -55.96 25.47 0.20
CA ASP A 29 -56.69 26.68 -0.24
C ASP A 29 -55.96 27.43 -1.38
N THR A 30 -56.77 28.00 -2.26
CA THR A 30 -56.48 28.79 -3.45
C THR A 30 -56.60 30.27 -3.13
N THR A 31 -55.63 31.10 -3.54
CA THR A 31 -55.80 32.52 -3.99
C THR A 31 -54.43 33.06 -4.38
N THR A 32 -54.10 33.23 -5.66
CA THR A 32 -54.22 34.47 -6.47
C THR A 32 -53.60 35.71 -5.83
N ASP A 33 -52.42 36.08 -6.34
CA ASP A 33 -51.82 37.41 -6.30
C ASP A 33 -52.79 38.46 -6.85
N GLU A 34 -53.19 39.42 -6.02
CA GLU A 34 -53.59 40.74 -6.48
C GLU A 34 -52.78 41.82 -5.77
N VAL A 35 -51.98 42.50 -6.60
CA VAL A 35 -51.34 43.79 -6.34
C VAL A 35 -52.42 44.78 -5.95
N THR A 36 -52.44 45.19 -4.68
CA THR A 36 -53.21 46.34 -4.22
C THR A 36 -52.29 47.38 -3.62
N THR A 37 -52.14 48.45 -4.39
CA THR A 37 -51.75 49.79 -3.95
C THR A 37 -52.49 50.15 -2.66
N SER A 38 -51.76 50.53 -1.61
CA SER A 38 -52.34 51.25 -0.48
C SER A 38 -51.37 52.31 0.01
N ALA A 39 -51.66 53.52 -0.47
CA ALA A 39 -51.58 54.80 0.22
C ALA A 39 -50.55 54.93 1.35
N SER A 40 -49.53 55.72 1.04
CA SER A 40 -48.85 56.60 1.97
C SER A 40 -49.87 57.29 2.91
N THR A 41 -49.86 56.88 4.17
CA THR A 41 -50.26 57.78 5.26
C THR A 41 -49.05 58.66 5.58
N PRO A 42 -49.13 59.99 5.42
CA PRO A 42 -48.12 60.84 6.03
C PRO A 42 -48.32 60.71 7.55
N HIS A 43 -47.34 60.12 8.24
CA HIS A 43 -47.24 60.33 9.67
C HIS A 43 -47.09 61.84 9.83
N ALA A 44 -48.14 62.46 10.39
CA ALA A 44 -48.19 63.87 10.61
C ALA A 44 -46.94 64.24 11.41
N THR A 45 -46.08 65.03 10.78
CA THR A 45 -45.02 65.81 11.42
C THR A 45 -45.70 66.67 12.47
N THR A 46 -45.90 66.11 13.65
CA THR A 46 -46.16 66.88 14.84
C THR A 46 -44.78 67.26 15.31
N THR A 47 -44.36 68.45 14.92
CA THR A 47 -43.35 69.23 15.62
C THR A 47 -43.79 69.42 17.06
N ALA A 48 -43.63 68.37 17.87
CA ALA A 48 -43.35 68.52 19.26
C ALA A 48 -41.90 68.97 19.31
N THR A 49 -41.68 70.24 19.61
CA THR A 49 -40.45 70.69 20.25
C THR A 49 -40.36 69.96 21.61
N GLY A 50 -40.05 68.67 21.57
CA GLY A 50 -39.41 67.98 22.66
C GLY A 50 -38.04 68.62 22.84
N ALA A 51 -37.66 68.88 24.08
CA ALA A 51 -36.26 69.17 24.33
C ALA A 51 -35.44 67.95 23.85
N PRO A 52 -34.21 68.14 23.32
CA PRO A 52 -33.34 67.02 22.99
C PRO A 52 -33.26 66.08 24.19
N ALA A 53 -33.63 64.83 23.99
CA ALA A 53 -33.92 63.89 25.06
C ALA A 53 -33.39 62.51 24.73
N CYS A 54 -32.12 62.31 25.08
CA CYS A 54 -31.46 61.02 25.12
C CYS A 54 -32.38 59.84 25.49
N GLY A 55 -32.46 58.88 24.57
CA GLY A 55 -33.22 57.65 24.66
C GLY A 55 -34.61 57.70 24.04
N ASP A 56 -34.86 58.59 23.08
CA ASP A 56 -36.16 58.72 22.41
C ASP A 56 -36.23 58.10 21.00
N GLY A 57 -35.11 57.55 20.53
CA GLY A 57 -34.95 56.84 19.28
C GLY A 57 -34.53 57.70 18.10
N GLU A 58 -34.28 59.00 18.30
CA GLU A 58 -33.85 59.93 17.25
C GLU A 58 -32.52 60.61 17.63
N LEU A 59 -31.56 60.66 16.69
CA LEU A 59 -30.26 61.29 16.96
C LEU A 59 -30.38 62.83 16.94
N ASP A 60 -30.48 63.46 18.12
CA ASP A 60 -30.69 64.90 18.25
C ASP A 60 -29.39 65.74 18.27
N PRO A 61 -29.47 67.06 17.99
CA PRO A 61 -28.30 67.94 18.02
C PRO A 61 -27.66 68.06 19.41
N GLY A 62 -26.53 67.39 19.62
CA GLY A 62 -25.76 67.40 20.87
C GLY A 62 -25.51 66.00 21.44
N GLU A 63 -26.18 64.99 20.90
CA GLU A 63 -26.04 63.58 21.25
C GLU A 63 -24.99 62.92 20.35
N ALA A 64 -24.22 61.97 20.90
CA ALA A 64 -23.27 61.17 20.14
C ALA A 64 -23.87 59.84 19.66
N CYS A 65 -24.94 59.37 20.31
CA CYS A 65 -25.74 58.18 20.02
C CYS A 65 -27.17 58.38 20.56
N ASP A 66 -28.13 57.55 20.13
CA ASP A 66 -29.45 57.35 20.77
C ASP A 66 -29.94 55.94 20.40
N ASP A 67 -30.16 55.07 21.39
CA ASP A 67 -30.57 53.66 21.22
C ASP A 67 -32.06 53.42 21.58
N GLY A 68 -32.84 54.49 21.70
CA GLY A 68 -34.24 54.42 22.07
C GLY A 68 -34.51 54.10 23.53
N ASN A 69 -33.49 54.12 24.40
CA ASN A 69 -33.66 54.02 25.84
C ASN A 69 -32.55 54.75 26.65
N ARG A 70 -32.56 54.65 27.98
CA ARG A 70 -31.59 55.35 28.87
C ARG A 70 -30.83 54.39 29.77
N THR A 71 -30.80 53.12 29.41
CA THR A 71 -29.99 52.12 30.08
C THR A 71 -28.54 52.44 29.73
N PRO A 72 -27.62 52.55 30.69
CA PRO A 72 -26.22 52.68 30.36
C PRO A 72 -25.63 51.31 30.01
N GLY A 73 -24.81 51.24 28.96
CA GLY A 73 -24.04 50.04 28.60
C GLY A 73 -24.60 49.19 27.46
N ASP A 74 -25.69 49.60 26.80
CA ASP A 74 -26.33 48.89 25.67
C ASP A 74 -26.21 49.64 24.32
N GLY A 75 -25.19 50.48 24.20
CA GLY A 75 -24.86 51.22 22.97
C GLY A 75 -24.89 52.74 23.14
N CYS A 76 -25.64 53.24 24.13
CA CYS A 76 -25.62 54.64 24.49
C CYS A 76 -25.67 54.84 26.02
N GLU A 77 -24.85 55.75 26.56
CA GLU A 77 -24.91 56.08 27.98
C GLU A 77 -26.13 56.94 28.29
N GLU A 78 -26.53 57.05 29.56
CA GLU A 78 -27.68 57.88 29.99
C GLU A 78 -27.57 59.36 29.57
N ASP A 79 -26.34 59.82 29.30
CA ASP A 79 -26.01 61.18 28.86
C ASP A 79 -25.81 61.33 27.35
N CYS A 80 -26.16 60.30 26.57
CA CYS A 80 -25.98 60.22 25.13
C CYS A 80 -24.54 60.42 24.66
N SER A 81 -23.59 60.11 25.54
CA SER A 81 -22.25 59.75 25.12
C SER A 81 -22.23 58.30 24.68
N VAL A 82 -21.39 58.00 23.68
CA VAL A 82 -21.17 56.62 23.26
C VAL A 82 -20.58 55.85 24.43
N THR A 83 -21.12 54.68 24.74
CA THR A 83 -20.60 53.76 25.77
C THR A 83 -19.09 53.57 25.58
N PRO A 84 -18.22 54.01 26.51
CA PRO A 84 -16.77 54.05 26.30
C PRO A 84 -16.04 52.70 26.29
N SER A 85 -16.73 51.59 26.05
CA SER A 85 -16.10 50.29 25.98
C SER A 85 -16.76 49.43 24.92
N PHE A 86 -16.24 49.53 23.70
CA PHE A 86 -16.09 48.41 22.78
C PHE A 86 -15.29 47.34 23.55
N GLN A 87 -16.01 46.53 24.32
CA GLN A 87 -15.45 45.55 25.24
C GLN A 87 -15.81 44.20 24.66
N CYS A 88 -14.87 43.67 23.89
CA CYS A 88 -15.03 42.35 23.32
C CYS A 88 -15.33 41.32 24.41
N GLY A 89 -16.34 40.50 24.17
CA GLY A 89 -16.80 39.46 25.08
C GLY A 89 -17.84 39.94 26.09
N ASN A 90 -18.59 41.01 25.80
CA ASN A 90 -19.66 41.50 26.68
C ASN A 90 -21.02 40.83 26.41
N GLY A 91 -21.13 40.07 25.31
CA GLY A 91 -22.32 39.34 24.88
C GLY A 91 -23.19 40.08 23.85
N GLU A 92 -22.80 41.28 23.42
CA GLU A 92 -23.51 42.13 22.47
C GLU A 92 -22.59 42.51 21.31
N LEU A 93 -23.12 42.59 20.08
CA LEU A 93 -22.33 42.97 18.91
C LEU A 93 -22.27 44.50 18.77
N ASP A 94 -21.17 45.12 19.18
CA ASP A 94 -20.97 46.57 19.14
C ASP A 94 -20.53 47.10 17.74
N LEU A 95 -20.57 48.43 17.57
CA LEU A 95 -20.09 49.09 16.34
C LEU A 95 -18.56 48.88 16.21
N ASP A 96 -18.07 48.43 15.05
CA ASP A 96 -16.67 48.05 14.79
C ASP A 96 -16.22 46.65 15.32
N GLU A 97 -17.09 45.87 15.95
CA GLU A 97 -16.85 44.45 16.23
C GLU A 97 -17.24 43.56 15.04
N GLN A 98 -16.46 42.50 14.77
CA GLN A 98 -16.80 41.52 13.72
C GLN A 98 -17.59 40.32 14.27
N CYS A 99 -17.56 40.13 15.60
CA CYS A 99 -18.24 39.12 16.39
C CYS A 99 -18.22 39.54 17.87
N ASP A 100 -19.07 38.91 18.69
CA ASP A 100 -18.97 38.86 20.15
C ASP A 100 -19.64 37.54 20.59
N ASP A 101 -18.97 36.73 21.41
CA ASP A 101 -19.51 35.46 21.93
C ASP A 101 -19.63 35.44 23.46
N GLY A 102 -19.58 36.61 24.10
CA GLY A 102 -19.74 36.78 25.54
C GLY A 102 -18.51 36.42 26.36
N ASN A 103 -17.34 36.26 25.74
CA ASN A 103 -16.08 36.08 26.44
C ASN A 103 -14.84 36.57 25.63
N THR A 104 -13.64 36.45 26.21
CA THR A 104 -12.37 36.90 25.57
C THR A 104 -11.39 35.74 25.38
N ILE A 105 -11.88 34.54 25.11
CA ILE A 105 -11.07 33.34 24.85
C ILE A 105 -10.86 33.28 23.34
N ASP A 106 -9.63 33.12 22.89
CA ASP A 106 -9.37 32.94 21.47
C ASP A 106 -9.82 31.53 21.02
N ASP A 107 -10.20 31.39 19.74
CA ASP A 107 -10.56 30.13 19.05
C ASP A 107 -11.90 29.45 19.42
N ASP A 108 -12.85 30.15 20.04
CA ASP A 108 -14.20 29.62 20.34
C ASP A 108 -15.34 30.28 19.55
N GLY A 109 -15.00 31.16 18.60
CA GLY A 109 -15.96 31.83 17.73
C GLY A 109 -15.62 33.31 17.52
N CYS A 110 -15.10 33.96 18.56
CA CYS A 110 -14.64 35.34 18.51
C CYS A 110 -13.30 35.51 19.22
N GLN A 111 -12.32 36.11 18.54
CA GLN A 111 -11.02 36.39 19.13
C GLN A 111 -11.14 37.50 20.17
N SER A 112 -10.20 37.55 21.11
CA SER A 112 -10.19 38.55 22.19
C SER A 112 -10.10 40.02 21.74
N ASP A 113 -9.81 40.27 20.46
CA ASP A 113 -9.82 41.59 19.82
C ASP A 113 -11.07 41.85 18.95
N CYS A 114 -12.09 41.01 19.08
CA CYS A 114 -13.35 41.05 18.35
C CYS A 114 -13.22 40.91 16.84
N THR A 115 -12.16 40.22 16.41
CA THR A 115 -12.05 39.64 15.07
C THR A 115 -12.63 38.22 15.09
N LYS A 116 -13.20 37.78 13.96
CA LYS A 116 -13.70 36.40 13.85
C LYS A 116 -12.54 35.43 14.00
N THR A 117 -12.83 34.29 14.63
CA THR A 117 -11.86 33.18 14.66
C THR A 117 -11.51 32.79 13.23
N PRO A 118 -10.21 32.75 12.85
CA PRO A 118 -9.77 32.23 11.56
C PRO A 118 -10.26 30.80 11.39
N VAL A 119 -11.09 30.56 10.37
CA VAL A 119 -11.59 29.23 10.05
C VAL A 119 -11.17 28.91 8.63
N CYS A 120 -10.30 27.93 8.50
CA CYS A 120 -9.89 27.45 7.19
C CYS A 120 -11.06 26.88 6.39
N GLY A 121 -11.21 27.32 5.15
CA GLY A 121 -12.25 26.88 4.24
C GLY A 121 -13.55 27.67 4.38
N ASP A 122 -13.52 28.88 4.92
CA ASP A 122 -14.72 29.74 5.05
C ASP A 122 -14.92 30.71 3.88
N GLY A 123 -13.97 30.74 2.94
CA GLY A 123 -13.95 31.58 1.75
C GLY A 123 -13.17 32.88 1.94
N THR A 124 -12.56 33.09 3.11
CA THR A 124 -11.86 34.32 3.49
C THR A 124 -10.49 34.01 4.06
N GLN A 125 -9.43 34.32 3.31
CA GLN A 125 -8.06 34.13 3.78
C GLN A 125 -7.72 35.07 4.96
N ALA A 126 -7.68 34.52 6.17
CA ALA A 126 -7.37 35.22 7.41
C ALA A 126 -5.85 35.36 7.65
N PRO A 127 -5.40 36.30 8.51
CA PRO A 127 -3.99 36.43 8.87
C PRO A 127 -3.42 35.14 9.49
N GLY A 128 -2.44 34.52 8.83
CA GLY A 128 -1.83 33.26 9.27
C GLY A 128 -2.13 32.08 8.33
N GLU A 129 -3.18 32.19 7.52
CA GLU A 129 -3.51 31.22 6.48
C GLU A 129 -2.68 31.47 5.22
N LEU A 130 -2.11 30.41 4.64
CA LEU A 130 -1.35 30.51 3.39
C LEU A 130 -2.27 30.46 2.15
N CYS A 131 -3.46 29.91 2.31
CA CYS A 131 -4.54 29.85 1.33
C CYS A 131 -5.89 29.70 2.07
N ASP A 132 -7.00 29.98 1.39
CA ASP A 132 -8.36 29.58 1.77
C ASP A 132 -9.16 29.45 0.46
N ASP A 133 -9.89 28.36 0.28
CA ASP A 133 -10.65 28.11 -0.94
C ASP A 133 -12.16 27.88 -0.69
N GLY A 134 -12.64 28.21 0.51
CA GLY A 134 -14.05 28.10 0.87
C GLY A 134 -14.55 26.68 1.09
N ASN A 135 -13.67 25.71 1.30
CA ASN A 135 -14.06 24.37 1.69
C ASN A 135 -12.99 23.66 2.55
N ALA A 136 -13.32 22.48 3.09
CA ALA A 136 -12.44 21.71 3.99
C ALA A 136 -11.86 20.44 3.34
N SER A 137 -11.87 20.37 2.01
CA SER A 137 -11.31 19.26 1.25
C SER A 137 -9.79 19.33 1.27
N ASP A 138 -9.15 18.18 1.35
CA ASP A 138 -7.69 18.06 1.17
C ASP A 138 -7.34 17.65 -0.27
N GLU A 139 -8.32 17.64 -1.18
CA GLU A 139 -8.16 17.15 -2.56
C GLU A 139 -7.98 18.27 -3.59
N ASP A 140 -7.78 19.51 -3.17
CA ASP A 140 -7.65 20.68 -4.03
C ASP A 140 -6.39 21.49 -3.69
N ALA A 141 -6.34 22.74 -4.12
CA ALA A 141 -5.13 23.54 -3.98
C ALA A 141 -4.88 24.02 -2.54
N CYS A 142 -5.87 23.93 -1.65
CA CYS A 142 -5.77 24.41 -0.28
C CYS A 142 -6.28 23.35 0.71
N LEU A 143 -5.34 22.71 1.42
CA LEU A 143 -5.70 21.70 2.40
C LEU A 143 -6.47 22.32 3.57
N GLY A 144 -7.23 21.51 4.30
CA GLY A 144 -8.02 21.95 5.47
C GLY A 144 -7.20 22.53 6.64
N GLY A 145 -5.87 22.48 6.56
CA GLY A 145 -4.94 23.19 7.44
C GLY A 145 -4.49 24.56 6.94
N CYS A 146 -5.10 25.09 5.88
CA CYS A 146 -4.78 26.39 5.25
C CYS A 146 -3.33 26.49 4.80
N VAL A 147 -2.86 25.38 4.23
CA VAL A 147 -1.56 25.25 3.57
C VAL A 147 -1.78 24.81 2.13
N PRO A 148 -1.01 25.33 1.16
CA PRO A 148 -1.15 24.91 -0.22
C PRO A 148 -0.80 23.44 -0.37
N ALA A 149 -1.57 22.70 -1.15
CA ALA A 149 -1.26 21.32 -1.47
C ALA A 149 0.06 21.22 -2.27
N THR A 150 0.87 20.23 -1.93
CA THR A 150 2.16 19.97 -2.56
C THR A 150 2.46 18.48 -2.59
N CYS A 151 2.95 17.99 -3.73
CA CYS A 151 3.46 16.62 -3.83
C CYS A 151 4.45 16.29 -2.70
N GLY A 152 4.14 15.23 -1.94
CA GLY A 152 4.89 14.76 -0.78
C GLY A 152 4.30 15.16 0.57
N ASP A 153 3.13 15.80 0.60
CA ASP A 153 2.41 16.12 1.84
C ASP A 153 1.45 15.01 2.31
N GLY A 154 1.24 14.00 1.47
CA GLY A 154 0.43 12.82 1.74
C GLY A 154 -1.08 13.05 1.54
N LYS A 155 -1.47 14.10 0.82
CA LYS A 155 -2.84 14.39 0.37
C LYS A 155 -2.84 14.52 -1.14
N VAL A 156 -3.86 13.99 -1.81
CA VAL A 156 -3.91 13.98 -3.28
C VAL A 156 -4.57 15.26 -3.80
N TRP A 157 -3.81 16.17 -4.38
CA TRP A 157 -4.27 17.34 -5.12
C TRP A 157 -4.92 16.94 -6.46
N ALA A 158 -6.23 16.73 -6.43
CA ALA A 158 -7.00 16.22 -7.56
C ALA A 158 -6.84 17.09 -8.82
N GLY A 159 -6.45 16.43 -9.91
CA GLY A 159 -6.24 17.06 -11.22
C GLY A 159 -4.84 17.65 -11.42
N ASN A 160 -4.01 17.75 -10.37
CA ASN A 160 -2.60 18.15 -10.48
C ASN A 160 -1.65 16.98 -10.21
N GLU A 161 -2.06 16.01 -9.40
CA GLU A 161 -1.32 14.76 -9.18
C GLU A 161 -2.24 13.53 -9.22
N LEU A 162 -1.63 12.37 -9.44
CA LEU A 162 -2.36 11.09 -9.50
C LEU A 162 -2.36 10.35 -8.17
N CYS A 163 -1.35 10.57 -7.33
CA CYS A 163 -1.21 9.95 -6.03
C CYS A 163 -0.19 10.73 -5.18
N ASP A 164 -0.23 10.57 -3.87
CA ASP A 164 0.77 11.12 -2.95
C ASP A 164 0.91 10.22 -1.71
N ASP A 165 2.03 9.51 -1.60
CA ASP A 165 2.40 8.67 -0.45
C ASP A 165 3.26 9.45 0.58
N GLY A 166 3.27 10.77 0.47
CA GLY A 166 3.99 11.70 1.32
C GLY A 166 5.50 11.51 1.22
N VAL A 167 6.14 11.28 2.37
CA VAL A 167 7.59 11.05 2.45
C VAL A 167 8.06 9.77 1.75
N LEU A 168 7.14 8.88 1.35
CA LEU A 168 7.45 7.65 0.63
C LEU A 168 7.46 7.84 -0.89
N ASN A 169 7.13 9.03 -1.41
CA ASN A 169 7.28 9.30 -2.84
C ASN A 169 8.73 9.04 -3.28
N GLY A 170 8.87 8.38 -4.44
CA GLY A 170 10.13 7.89 -4.98
C GLY A 170 10.61 6.56 -4.42
N ALA A 171 10.03 6.08 -3.31
CA ALA A 171 10.32 4.75 -2.82
C ALA A 171 9.68 3.68 -3.72
N TYR A 172 10.29 2.50 -3.73
CA TYR A 172 9.79 1.39 -4.52
C TYR A 172 8.42 0.90 -4.00
N GLY A 173 7.45 0.73 -4.90
CA GLY A 173 6.06 0.42 -4.57
C GLY A 173 5.20 1.63 -4.20
N HIS A 174 5.72 2.84 -4.35
CA HIS A 174 5.06 4.10 -4.01
C HIS A 174 4.92 5.03 -5.22
N CYS A 175 4.25 6.17 -5.04
CA CYS A 175 4.21 7.24 -6.05
C CYS A 175 5.60 7.66 -6.53
N SER A 176 5.67 8.17 -7.75
CA SER A 176 6.89 8.81 -8.25
C SER A 176 7.25 10.03 -7.40
N ASP A 177 8.53 10.41 -7.42
CA ASP A 177 9.03 11.61 -6.72
C ASP A 177 8.27 12.91 -7.09
N ASP A 178 7.63 12.93 -8.26
CA ASP A 178 6.89 14.08 -8.79
C ASP A 178 5.37 13.92 -8.76
N CYS A 179 4.85 12.86 -8.11
CA CYS A 179 3.42 12.55 -7.99
C CYS A 179 2.66 12.45 -9.33
N SER A 180 3.39 12.40 -10.45
CA SER A 180 2.83 12.29 -11.79
C SER A 180 2.18 10.94 -12.06
N GLY A 181 2.47 9.94 -11.21
CA GLY A 181 1.89 8.61 -11.24
C GLY A 181 2.54 7.65 -10.25
N PRO A 182 2.25 6.35 -10.38
CA PRO A 182 2.99 5.31 -9.69
C PRO A 182 4.48 5.37 -10.04
N GLY A 183 5.34 5.24 -9.04
CA GLY A 183 6.77 5.06 -9.22
C GLY A 183 7.15 3.62 -9.57
N PRO A 184 8.47 3.30 -9.58
CA PRO A 184 9.00 1.94 -9.66
C PRO A 184 8.24 0.95 -8.79
N SER A 185 7.62 -0.09 -9.36
CA SER A 185 6.83 -1.06 -8.59
C SER A 185 6.70 -2.42 -9.26
N CYS A 186 6.58 -3.47 -8.45
CA CYS A 186 6.44 -4.83 -8.96
C CYS A 186 5.19 -5.01 -9.83
N GLY A 187 5.37 -5.61 -11.00
CA GLY A 187 4.31 -5.88 -11.96
C GLY A 187 4.00 -4.69 -12.88
N ASP A 188 4.88 -3.69 -12.95
CA ASP A 188 4.70 -2.49 -13.79
C ASP A 188 5.19 -2.69 -15.24
N GLN A 189 5.61 -3.90 -15.61
CA GLN A 189 6.17 -4.30 -16.91
C GLN A 189 7.59 -3.77 -17.17
N LEU A 190 8.24 -3.18 -16.16
CA LEU A 190 9.56 -2.58 -16.30
C LEU A 190 10.46 -3.02 -15.14
N ARG A 191 11.42 -3.92 -15.41
CA ARG A 191 12.45 -4.26 -14.43
C ARG A 191 13.24 -3.02 -13.96
N ASN A 192 12.93 -2.51 -12.77
CA ASN A 192 13.43 -1.25 -12.22
C ASN A 192 13.55 -1.31 -10.68
N GLY A 193 14.18 -0.29 -10.08
CA GLY A 193 14.31 -0.24 -8.61
C GLY A 193 15.04 -1.44 -8.00
N ALA A 194 14.37 -2.15 -7.09
CA ALA A 194 14.91 -3.27 -6.32
C ALA A 194 14.62 -4.67 -6.95
N GLU A 195 14.06 -4.70 -8.16
CA GLU A 195 13.55 -5.92 -8.79
C GLU A 195 14.65 -6.82 -9.37
N GLU A 196 14.50 -8.13 -9.17
CA GLU A 196 15.28 -9.13 -9.89
C GLU A 196 14.64 -9.50 -11.24
N CYS A 197 13.31 -9.46 -11.32
CA CYS A 197 12.50 -9.67 -12.52
C CYS A 197 11.24 -8.80 -12.48
N ASP A 198 10.54 -8.70 -13.61
CA ASP A 198 9.17 -8.18 -13.69
C ASP A 198 8.48 -8.87 -14.88
N ASP A 199 7.30 -9.46 -14.65
CA ASP A 199 6.49 -10.11 -15.68
C ASP A 199 5.13 -9.41 -15.91
N GLY A 200 5.01 -8.18 -15.42
CA GLY A 200 3.84 -7.33 -15.60
C GLY A 200 2.63 -7.70 -14.76
N ASN A 201 2.78 -8.55 -13.74
CA ASN A 201 1.71 -8.90 -12.83
C ASN A 201 2.21 -9.18 -11.39
N LEU A 202 1.28 -9.50 -10.48
CA LEU A 202 1.55 -9.76 -9.05
C LEU A 202 1.10 -11.18 -8.63
N PHE A 203 1.03 -12.11 -9.57
CA PHE A 203 0.77 -13.51 -9.28
C PHE A 203 2.09 -14.20 -8.95
N ASP A 204 2.05 -15.11 -7.98
CA ASP A 204 3.18 -16.01 -7.72
C ASP A 204 3.10 -17.21 -8.67
N ASP A 205 4.19 -18.00 -8.69
CA ASP A 205 4.31 -19.28 -9.41
C ASP A 205 4.29 -19.21 -10.94
N ASP A 206 4.58 -18.05 -11.53
CA ASP A 206 4.72 -17.87 -12.97
C ASP A 206 6.15 -17.54 -13.41
N ASP A 207 6.39 -16.38 -14.02
CA ASP A 207 7.70 -15.99 -14.54
C ASP A 207 8.50 -15.18 -13.51
N CYS A 208 7.80 -14.45 -12.65
CA CYS A 208 8.34 -13.68 -11.54
C CYS A 208 7.58 -14.02 -10.23
N SER A 209 7.98 -13.48 -9.09
CA SER A 209 7.16 -13.55 -7.86
C SER A 209 6.40 -12.24 -7.67
N ASN A 210 5.41 -12.20 -6.78
CA ASN A 210 4.73 -10.95 -6.40
C ASN A 210 5.60 -9.94 -5.64
N GLU A 211 6.77 -10.35 -5.16
CA GLU A 211 7.83 -9.48 -4.62
C GLU A 211 8.93 -9.15 -5.66
N CYS A 212 8.71 -9.51 -6.93
CA CYS A 212 9.63 -9.32 -8.05
C CYS A 212 11.03 -9.95 -7.88
N LEU A 213 11.07 -11.08 -7.17
CA LEU A 213 12.24 -11.94 -7.03
C LEU A 213 12.23 -13.00 -8.13
N ALA A 214 13.37 -13.18 -8.78
CA ALA A 214 13.48 -14.16 -9.84
C ALA A 214 13.43 -15.57 -9.23
N PRO A 215 12.65 -16.51 -9.80
CA PRO A 215 12.59 -17.86 -9.29
C PRO A 215 13.96 -18.54 -9.37
N ARG A 216 14.25 -19.41 -8.40
CA ARG A 216 15.48 -20.21 -8.40
C ARG A 216 15.21 -21.59 -8.98
N ILE A 217 15.93 -21.94 -10.03
CA ILE A 217 15.82 -23.27 -10.64
C ILE A 217 16.49 -24.32 -9.75
N VAL A 218 15.83 -25.47 -9.60
CA VAL A 218 16.36 -26.63 -8.86
C VAL A 218 16.19 -27.91 -9.67
N PHE A 219 17.20 -28.77 -9.65
CA PHE A 219 17.16 -30.09 -10.30
C PHE A 219 18.11 -31.07 -9.62
N ALA A 220 18.00 -32.36 -9.97
CA ALA A 220 18.98 -33.37 -9.59
C ALA A 220 19.77 -33.79 -10.84
N THR A 221 21.10 -33.75 -10.80
CA THR A 221 21.96 -33.93 -11.99
C THR A 221 21.64 -35.21 -12.77
N ALA A 222 21.63 -35.19 -14.10
CA ALA A 222 21.52 -36.42 -14.89
C ALA A 222 22.74 -37.35 -14.66
N ALA A 223 23.93 -36.74 -14.57
CA ALA A 223 25.16 -37.44 -14.24
C ALA A 223 25.20 -37.88 -12.77
N THR A 224 25.98 -38.93 -12.50
CA THR A 224 26.22 -39.46 -11.16
C THR A 224 27.70 -39.41 -10.81
N TYR A 225 28.01 -39.25 -9.53
CA TYR A 225 29.34 -38.99 -9.02
C TYR A 225 29.62 -39.79 -7.75
N SER A 226 30.89 -40.20 -7.59
CA SER A 226 31.40 -40.71 -6.32
C SER A 226 31.44 -39.61 -5.26
N GLY A 227 31.64 -39.99 -4.00
CA GLY A 227 31.83 -39.05 -2.89
C GLY A 227 33.06 -38.14 -3.03
N ASP A 228 34.00 -38.42 -3.93
CA ASP A 228 35.08 -37.50 -4.30
C ASP A 228 34.58 -36.47 -5.32
N LEU A 229 33.98 -35.40 -4.81
CA LEU A 229 33.43 -34.29 -5.61
C LEU A 229 34.45 -33.16 -5.80
N GLY A 230 35.56 -33.18 -5.06
CA GLY A 230 36.51 -32.07 -4.96
C GLY A 230 36.12 -31.04 -3.90
N GLY A 231 35.43 -31.47 -2.83
CA GLY A 231 34.87 -30.58 -1.81
C GLY A 231 33.54 -29.95 -2.23
N LEU A 232 33.04 -29.01 -1.41
CA LEU A 232 31.82 -28.26 -1.72
C LEU A 232 31.95 -27.43 -3.01
N ASP A 233 33.08 -26.75 -3.21
CA ASP A 233 33.35 -25.99 -4.43
C ASP A 233 33.36 -26.88 -5.68
N GLY A 234 33.90 -28.10 -5.57
CA GLY A 234 33.89 -29.07 -6.66
C GLY A 234 32.49 -29.60 -6.97
N ALA A 235 31.64 -29.76 -5.95
CA ALA A 235 30.23 -30.10 -6.14
C ALA A 235 29.46 -28.94 -6.81
N ASP A 236 29.69 -27.70 -6.40
CA ASP A 236 29.10 -26.50 -6.99
C ASP A 236 29.51 -26.35 -8.47
N ALA A 237 30.78 -26.61 -8.80
CA ALA A 237 31.26 -26.62 -10.18
C ALA A 237 30.59 -27.69 -11.06
N LYS A 238 30.26 -28.86 -10.51
CA LYS A 238 29.50 -29.90 -11.22
C LYS A 238 28.06 -29.47 -11.47
N CYS A 239 27.44 -28.78 -10.51
CA CYS A 239 26.12 -28.19 -10.71
C CYS A 239 26.13 -27.13 -11.80
N LEU A 240 27.13 -26.25 -11.80
CA LEU A 240 27.32 -25.26 -12.86
C LEU A 240 27.52 -25.93 -14.24
N GLU A 241 28.32 -27.00 -14.31
CA GLU A 241 28.53 -27.77 -15.54
C GLU A 241 27.22 -28.37 -16.07
N ALA A 242 26.44 -29.02 -15.21
CA ALA A 242 25.13 -29.58 -15.58
C ALA A 242 24.16 -28.47 -16.05
N ALA A 243 24.11 -27.35 -15.35
CA ALA A 243 23.24 -26.23 -15.67
C ALA A 243 23.52 -25.57 -17.03
N GLN A 244 24.67 -25.84 -17.67
CA GLN A 244 24.95 -25.38 -19.04
C GLN A 244 23.91 -25.87 -20.05
N ALA A 245 23.23 -27.00 -19.78
CA ALA A 245 22.14 -27.51 -20.60
C ALA A 245 20.93 -26.56 -20.66
N LEU A 246 20.76 -25.68 -19.67
CA LEU A 246 19.65 -24.74 -19.55
C LEU A 246 19.83 -23.47 -20.39
N ALA A 247 21.04 -23.22 -20.93
CA ALA A 247 21.37 -22.03 -21.71
C ALA A 247 21.02 -20.70 -21.00
N LEU A 248 21.19 -20.66 -19.68
CA LEU A 248 20.94 -19.48 -18.85
C LEU A 248 22.05 -18.41 -19.03
N PRO A 249 21.80 -17.16 -18.60
CA PRO A 249 22.81 -16.11 -18.52
C PRO A 249 24.07 -16.55 -17.74
N PRO A 250 25.27 -16.01 -18.09
CA PRO A 250 26.55 -16.48 -17.56
C PRO A 250 26.84 -16.08 -16.11
N ASP A 251 26.03 -15.19 -15.54
CA ASP A 251 26.13 -14.62 -14.18
C ASP A 251 25.36 -15.42 -13.12
N VAL A 252 24.80 -16.58 -13.51
CA VAL A 252 24.08 -17.46 -12.61
C VAL A 252 25.05 -18.36 -11.86
N GLU A 253 25.00 -18.30 -10.53
CA GLU A 253 25.76 -19.18 -9.65
C GLU A 253 24.92 -20.42 -9.27
N TRP A 254 25.61 -21.49 -8.90
CA TRP A 254 24.99 -22.75 -8.53
C TRP A 254 25.63 -23.30 -7.28
N SER A 255 24.81 -23.83 -6.37
CA SER A 255 25.32 -24.61 -5.24
C SER A 255 24.65 -25.97 -5.14
N ALA A 256 25.46 -26.96 -4.80
CA ALA A 256 25.01 -28.29 -4.45
C ALA A 256 24.39 -28.26 -3.04
N TRP A 257 23.20 -28.85 -2.87
CA TRP A 257 22.62 -29.06 -1.54
C TRP A 257 23.42 -30.14 -0.80
N LEU A 258 24.45 -29.71 -0.09
CA LEU A 258 25.48 -30.58 0.45
C LEU A 258 26.10 -29.95 1.70
N SER A 259 26.38 -30.75 2.72
CA SER A 259 27.10 -30.29 3.92
C SER A 259 28.41 -31.05 4.10
N ASP A 260 29.42 -30.39 4.63
CA ASP A 260 30.69 -31.00 5.02
C ASP A 260 31.02 -30.75 6.50
N ALA A 261 32.28 -30.94 6.89
CA ALA A 261 32.73 -30.72 8.27
C ALA A 261 32.63 -29.25 8.74
N THR A 262 32.54 -28.29 7.81
CA THR A 262 32.74 -26.86 8.06
C THR A 262 31.59 -25.98 7.61
N ALA A 263 30.82 -26.39 6.60
CA ALA A 263 29.75 -25.60 6.02
C ALA A 263 28.52 -26.46 5.71
N ASP A 264 27.35 -25.83 5.80
CA ASP A 264 26.05 -26.41 5.48
C ASP A 264 25.12 -25.35 4.87
N PRO A 265 24.06 -25.76 4.16
CA PRO A 265 23.13 -24.82 3.53
C PRO A 265 22.53 -23.75 4.45
N ALA A 266 22.27 -24.06 5.73
CA ALA A 266 21.58 -23.14 6.64
C ALA A 266 22.48 -22.11 7.34
N THR A 267 23.76 -22.42 7.56
CA THR A 267 24.64 -21.60 8.42
C THR A 267 25.85 -21.02 7.71
N SER A 268 26.01 -21.31 6.42
CA SER A 268 27.02 -20.70 5.57
C SER A 268 26.38 -19.81 4.52
N ASP A 269 27.16 -18.90 3.92
CA ASP A 269 26.71 -18.02 2.82
C ASP A 269 26.49 -18.78 1.49
N ARG A 270 26.25 -20.10 1.55
CA ARG A 270 26.00 -20.95 0.38
C ARG A 270 24.55 -20.87 -0.10
N PHE A 271 23.61 -20.48 0.75
CA PHE A 271 22.21 -20.31 0.39
C PHE A 271 21.65 -19.03 1.03
N ASP A 272 20.79 -18.33 0.31
CA ASP A 272 20.06 -17.19 0.85
C ASP A 272 18.90 -17.70 1.73
N THR A 273 19.11 -17.66 3.04
CA THR A 273 18.12 -18.10 4.04
C THR A 273 16.98 -17.10 4.23
N LEU A 274 17.06 -15.91 3.64
CA LEU A 274 16.02 -14.88 3.64
C LEU A 274 15.22 -14.86 2.33
N TYR A 275 15.61 -15.67 1.34
CA TYR A 275 14.91 -15.73 0.06
C TYR A 275 13.42 -16.05 0.24
N SER A 276 12.57 -15.17 -0.25
CA SER A 276 11.09 -15.22 -0.16
C SER A 276 10.39 -15.50 -1.49
N GLY A 277 11.11 -15.51 -2.62
CA GLY A 277 10.59 -15.97 -3.91
C GLY A 277 10.34 -17.48 -3.91
N TYR A 278 10.38 -18.16 -5.06
CA TYR A 278 10.09 -19.60 -5.11
C TYR A 278 11.15 -20.40 -5.87
N TYR A 279 11.28 -21.66 -5.47
CA TYR A 279 12.11 -22.65 -6.14
C TYR A 279 11.25 -23.41 -7.14
N LYS A 280 11.71 -23.53 -8.39
CA LYS A 280 10.99 -24.27 -9.43
C LYS A 280 11.87 -25.29 -10.14
N LEU A 281 11.25 -26.36 -10.61
CA LEU A 281 11.87 -27.34 -11.48
C LEU A 281 12.19 -26.72 -12.85
N THR A 282 13.04 -27.38 -13.62
CA THR A 282 13.36 -26.98 -15.01
C THR A 282 12.14 -27.01 -15.94
N THR A 283 11.06 -27.69 -15.54
CA THR A 283 9.74 -27.71 -16.20
C THR A 283 8.82 -26.56 -15.80
N GLY A 284 9.19 -25.78 -14.78
CA GLY A 284 8.40 -24.68 -14.21
C GLY A 284 7.54 -25.07 -13.01
N GLU A 285 7.41 -26.35 -12.67
CA GLU A 285 6.64 -26.79 -11.50
C GLU A 285 7.30 -26.32 -10.19
N VAL A 286 6.51 -25.76 -9.28
CA VAL A 286 7.01 -25.18 -8.03
C VAL A 286 7.35 -26.26 -7.01
N VAL A 287 8.50 -26.12 -6.38
CA VAL A 287 9.03 -27.02 -5.36
C VAL A 287 8.72 -26.49 -3.96
N ALA A 288 8.91 -25.20 -3.72
CA ALA A 288 8.65 -24.52 -2.44
C ALA A 288 8.72 -23.00 -2.59
N HIS A 289 7.96 -22.27 -1.77
CA HIS A 289 8.05 -20.81 -1.62
C HIS A 289 9.02 -20.45 -0.49
N GLY A 290 10.15 -19.89 -0.91
CA GLY A 290 11.18 -19.36 -0.03
C GLY A 290 11.91 -20.43 0.77
N TRP A 291 12.94 -19.98 1.48
CA TRP A 291 13.74 -20.84 2.34
C TRP A 291 12.90 -21.51 3.43
N GLY A 292 11.92 -20.78 3.97
CA GLY A 292 11.02 -21.24 5.02
C GLY A 292 10.25 -22.50 4.62
N GLU A 293 9.56 -22.50 3.48
CA GLU A 293 8.81 -23.68 3.02
C GLU A 293 9.77 -24.84 2.68
N LEU A 294 10.84 -24.56 1.93
CA LEU A 294 11.84 -25.55 1.50
C LEU A 294 12.39 -26.36 2.68
N THR A 295 12.59 -25.70 3.83
CA THR A 295 13.23 -26.27 5.03
C THR A 295 12.29 -26.64 6.17
N THR A 296 11.03 -26.17 6.17
CA THR A 296 10.03 -26.53 7.21
C THR A 296 8.81 -27.36 6.75
N LEU A 297 8.33 -27.28 5.50
CA LEU A 297 7.19 -28.05 4.97
C LEU A 297 7.52 -29.11 3.88
N PRO A 298 6.71 -30.16 3.69
CA PRO A 298 6.88 -31.06 2.55
C PRO A 298 6.96 -30.27 1.23
N LEU A 299 7.84 -30.69 0.32
CA LEU A 299 7.97 -30.07 -1.01
C LEU A 299 6.66 -30.20 -1.77
N GLN A 300 6.29 -29.17 -2.52
CA GLN A 300 5.12 -29.18 -3.40
C GLN A 300 5.34 -30.15 -4.58
N ALA A 301 6.56 -30.14 -5.13
CA ALA A 301 7.02 -31.09 -6.14
C ALA A 301 8.35 -31.74 -5.72
N ALA A 302 8.55 -32.99 -6.11
CA ALA A 302 9.81 -33.69 -5.87
C ALA A 302 10.89 -33.17 -6.83
N ILE A 303 12.13 -33.06 -6.36
CA ILE A 303 13.29 -32.68 -7.20
C ILE A 303 13.78 -33.92 -7.96
N GLY A 304 12.90 -34.52 -8.75
CA GLY A 304 13.05 -35.83 -9.38
C GLY A 304 13.34 -35.78 -10.88
N ILE A 305 13.71 -34.61 -11.40
CA ILE A 305 14.06 -34.39 -12.81
C ILE A 305 15.45 -33.77 -12.92
N ASP A 306 16.06 -33.94 -14.10
CA ASP A 306 17.39 -33.42 -14.40
C ASP A 306 17.41 -32.02 -15.02
N GLU A 307 18.62 -31.54 -15.32
CA GLU A 307 18.88 -30.24 -15.96
C GLU A 307 18.21 -30.09 -17.34
N THR A 308 17.71 -31.18 -17.94
CA THR A 308 17.00 -31.16 -19.22
C THR A 308 15.48 -31.28 -19.06
N GLY A 309 14.99 -31.44 -17.82
CA GLY A 309 13.60 -31.71 -17.51
C GLY A 309 13.22 -33.19 -17.67
N THR A 310 14.20 -34.09 -17.81
CA THR A 310 13.95 -35.52 -17.94
C THR A 310 13.79 -36.15 -16.56
N PRO A 311 12.72 -36.94 -16.32
CA PRO A 311 12.57 -37.66 -15.05
C PRO A 311 13.71 -38.65 -14.79
N LEU A 312 14.20 -38.68 -13.54
CA LEU A 312 15.22 -39.63 -13.11
C LEU A 312 14.63 -41.02 -12.82
N ASP A 313 15.47 -42.05 -12.97
CA ASP A 313 15.11 -43.43 -12.61
C ASP A 313 15.04 -43.60 -11.08
N LEU A 314 13.81 -43.68 -10.56
CA LEU A 314 13.57 -43.74 -9.12
C LEU A 314 14.01 -45.09 -8.51
N PRO A 315 14.59 -45.09 -7.28
CA PRO A 315 14.49 -44.01 -6.29
C PRO A 315 15.49 -42.84 -6.43
N ALA A 316 16.44 -42.87 -7.37
CA ALA A 316 17.40 -41.78 -7.62
C ALA A 316 18.03 -41.18 -6.33
N PRO A 317 18.89 -41.95 -5.63
CA PRO A 317 19.62 -41.46 -4.46
C PRO A 317 20.56 -40.29 -4.81
N VAL A 318 20.68 -39.34 -3.88
CA VAL A 318 21.42 -38.09 -4.06
C VAL A 318 22.35 -37.87 -2.88
N TRP A 319 23.58 -37.43 -3.08
CA TRP A 319 24.44 -37.02 -1.95
C TRP A 319 23.86 -35.78 -1.26
N SER A 320 23.86 -35.76 0.08
CA SER A 320 23.34 -34.62 0.85
C SER A 320 24.14 -34.30 2.11
N ASN A 321 24.33 -35.28 3.01
CA ASN A 321 24.76 -35.07 4.39
C ASN A 321 24.07 -33.90 5.12
N THR A 322 22.83 -33.60 4.74
CA THR A 322 22.15 -32.38 5.18
C THR A 322 20.75 -32.76 5.64
N PHE A 323 20.37 -32.31 6.83
CA PHE A 323 18.99 -32.43 7.28
C PHE A 323 18.11 -31.53 6.41
N ARG A 324 16.83 -31.84 6.33
CA ARG A 324 15.88 -31.00 5.59
C ARG A 324 15.88 -29.52 6.03
N ASN A 325 16.23 -29.22 7.28
CA ASN A 325 16.35 -27.85 7.77
C ASN A 325 17.62 -27.11 7.28
N GLY A 326 18.41 -27.71 6.39
CA GLY A 326 19.66 -27.16 5.84
C GLY A 326 20.88 -27.33 6.74
N THR A 327 20.77 -27.95 7.92
CA THR A 327 21.91 -28.15 8.82
C THR A 327 22.62 -29.48 8.55
N ARG A 328 23.94 -29.53 8.77
CA ARG A 328 24.74 -30.75 8.55
C ARG A 328 24.34 -31.92 9.43
N ILE A 329 24.49 -33.14 8.89
CA ILE A 329 24.28 -34.39 9.62
C ILE A 329 25.62 -35.04 9.97
N GLY A 330 25.97 -35.11 11.26
CA GLY A 330 27.08 -35.95 11.73
C GLY A 330 28.40 -35.77 10.96
N ALA A 331 29.12 -36.88 10.75
CA ALA A 331 30.45 -36.89 10.11
C ALA A 331 30.48 -37.71 8.79
N ASP A 332 29.32 -38.13 8.28
CA ASP A 332 29.18 -39.02 7.13
C ASP A 332 29.16 -38.19 5.81
N HIS A 333 30.25 -37.49 5.52
CA HIS A 333 30.39 -36.57 4.38
C HIS A 333 31.59 -36.90 3.49
N CYS A 334 31.96 -38.18 3.33
CA CYS A 334 33.01 -38.63 2.42
C CYS A 334 34.34 -37.85 2.56
N ASP A 335 34.80 -37.63 3.80
CA ASP A 335 35.97 -36.81 4.14
C ASP A 335 35.91 -35.38 3.59
N SER A 336 34.73 -34.78 3.68
CA SER A 336 34.39 -33.47 3.10
C SER A 336 34.40 -33.51 1.58
N TRP A 337 33.83 -34.59 1.05
CA TRP A 337 33.62 -34.83 -0.37
C TRP A 337 34.91 -34.88 -1.19
N THR A 338 35.97 -35.44 -0.61
CA THR A 338 37.28 -35.65 -1.26
C THR A 338 37.69 -37.12 -1.29
N SER A 339 36.76 -38.03 -1.01
CA SER A 339 37.03 -39.46 -0.88
C SER A 339 36.01 -40.29 -1.63
N SER A 340 36.50 -41.24 -2.43
CA SER A 340 35.70 -42.25 -3.13
C SER A 340 35.94 -43.66 -2.57
N ALA A 341 36.48 -43.74 -1.35
CA ALA A 341 36.81 -45.02 -0.72
C ALA A 341 35.54 -45.76 -0.26
N VAL A 342 35.58 -47.09 -0.31
CA VAL A 342 34.47 -47.95 0.14
C VAL A 342 34.27 -47.95 1.67
N GLU A 343 35.31 -47.54 2.41
CA GLU A 343 35.30 -47.51 3.88
C GLU A 343 34.83 -46.15 4.43
N THR A 344 34.76 -45.13 3.57
CA THR A 344 34.23 -43.81 3.94
C THR A 344 32.75 -43.77 3.59
N LEU A 345 32.00 -43.04 4.41
CA LEU A 345 30.55 -43.03 4.36
C LEU A 345 30.04 -41.62 4.04
N GLY A 346 29.02 -41.59 3.19
CA GLY A 346 28.30 -40.40 2.79
C GLY A 346 26.82 -40.56 3.10
N ARG A 347 26.18 -39.50 3.57
CA ARG A 347 24.72 -39.46 3.73
C ARG A 347 24.01 -38.99 2.48
N LEU A 348 22.83 -39.54 2.27
CA LEU A 348 22.04 -39.35 1.06
C LEU A 348 20.60 -38.91 1.34
N GLY A 349 20.03 -38.27 0.32
CA GLY A 349 18.61 -38.01 0.11
C GLY A 349 18.03 -38.86 -1.03
N VAL A 350 16.80 -38.56 -1.44
CA VAL A 350 16.05 -39.29 -2.47
C VAL A 350 15.30 -38.30 -3.36
N ALA A 351 15.72 -38.19 -4.63
CA ALA A 351 15.19 -37.22 -5.61
C ALA A 351 13.66 -37.26 -5.77
N GLY A 352 13.07 -38.47 -5.70
CA GLY A 352 11.63 -38.67 -5.84
C GLY A 352 10.77 -38.41 -4.59
N ALA A 353 11.35 -37.98 -3.47
CA ALA A 353 10.61 -37.74 -2.24
C ALA A 353 10.24 -36.25 -2.07
N THR A 354 9.08 -35.99 -1.45
CA THR A 354 8.64 -34.63 -1.06
C THR A 354 8.68 -34.41 0.45
N ASN A 355 8.69 -35.48 1.24
CA ASN A 355 8.78 -35.40 2.70
C ASN A 355 10.24 -35.25 3.15
N THR A 356 10.52 -35.37 4.46
CA THR A 356 11.87 -35.22 5.04
C THR A 356 12.96 -36.07 4.38
N THR A 357 12.59 -37.18 3.73
CA THR A 357 13.55 -38.09 3.10
C THR A 357 14.13 -37.58 1.80
N TRP A 358 13.63 -36.47 1.24
CA TRP A 358 14.23 -35.85 0.07
C TRP A 358 15.69 -35.48 0.35
N SER A 359 15.98 -35.02 1.57
CA SER A 359 17.34 -34.63 1.96
C SER A 359 18.03 -35.63 2.90
N ASP A 360 17.28 -36.37 3.72
CA ASP A 360 17.82 -37.33 4.68
C ASP A 360 17.09 -38.69 4.59
N ALA A 361 17.61 -39.57 3.74
CA ALA A 361 17.01 -40.86 3.43
C ALA A 361 17.12 -41.83 4.63
N PRO A 362 16.06 -42.57 5.01
CA PRO A 362 16.12 -43.52 6.12
C PRO A 362 16.64 -44.91 5.71
N ALA A 363 16.68 -45.21 4.42
CA ALA A 363 17.05 -46.52 3.88
C ALA A 363 18.33 -46.42 3.06
N ASN A 364 19.18 -47.45 3.15
CA ASN A 364 20.49 -47.51 2.48
C ASN A 364 21.38 -46.27 2.75
N ASN A 365 21.26 -45.70 3.96
CA ASN A 365 21.93 -44.48 4.40
C ASN A 365 22.64 -44.74 5.75
N PRO A 366 23.93 -44.43 5.90
CA PRO A 366 24.85 -43.89 4.89
C PRO A 366 25.28 -44.93 3.83
N ALA A 367 25.68 -44.44 2.66
CA ALA A 367 26.24 -45.22 1.57
C ALA A 367 27.77 -45.11 1.53
N ASP A 368 28.42 -46.10 0.90
CA ASP A 368 29.85 -46.02 0.65
C ASP A 368 30.17 -44.96 -0.41
N CYS A 369 31.22 -44.18 -0.19
CA CYS A 369 31.57 -43.06 -1.05
C CYS A 369 32.05 -43.47 -2.45
N SER A 370 32.19 -44.77 -2.73
CA SER A 370 32.50 -45.29 -4.06
C SER A 370 31.27 -45.34 -4.98
N GLN A 371 30.06 -45.29 -4.42
CA GLN A 371 28.82 -45.29 -5.19
C GLN A 371 28.67 -44.03 -6.03
N LEU A 372 28.11 -44.19 -7.24
CA LEU A 372 27.79 -43.08 -8.12
C LEU A 372 26.35 -42.63 -7.87
N LEU A 373 26.18 -41.47 -7.23
CA LEU A 373 24.88 -40.89 -6.90
C LEU A 373 24.71 -39.51 -7.55
N HIS A 374 23.48 -39.02 -7.61
CA HIS A 374 23.17 -37.69 -8.16
C HIS A 374 23.57 -36.57 -7.18
N LEU A 375 23.52 -35.32 -7.64
CA LEU A 375 23.60 -34.12 -6.81
C LEU A 375 22.32 -33.28 -6.98
N TYR A 376 21.84 -32.67 -5.90
CA TYR A 376 20.85 -31.60 -6.01
C TYR A 376 21.55 -30.28 -6.30
N CYS A 377 21.13 -29.58 -7.34
CA CYS A 377 21.69 -28.32 -7.76
C CYS A 377 20.64 -27.22 -7.63
N PHE A 378 21.00 -26.16 -6.92
CA PHE A 378 20.15 -25.01 -6.66
C PHE A 378 20.79 -23.77 -7.28
N GLN A 379 19.99 -23.05 -8.07
CA GLN A 379 20.37 -21.76 -8.61
C GLN A 379 20.52 -20.73 -7.50
N ARG A 380 21.54 -19.89 -7.62
CA ARG A 380 21.81 -18.73 -6.77
C ARG A 380 21.94 -17.50 -7.64
N THR A 381 21.55 -16.37 -7.10
CA THR A 381 21.98 -15.07 -7.63
C THR A 381 23.40 -14.79 -7.15
N ALA A 382 24.24 -14.28 -8.05
CA ALA A 382 25.49 -13.69 -7.65
C ALA A 382 25.20 -12.56 -6.63
N PRO A 383 26.03 -12.37 -5.59
CA PRO A 383 25.88 -11.23 -4.71
C PRO A 383 25.97 -9.93 -5.53
N LEU A 384 24.95 -9.07 -5.40
CA LEU A 384 24.81 -7.78 -6.08
C LEU A 384 25.98 -6.83 -5.80
#